data_AF-A0A0F8VF82-F1
#
_entry.id   AF-A0A0F8VF82-F1
#
_cell.length_a   1.000
_cell.length_b   1.000
_cell.length_c   1.000
_cell.angle_alpha   90.00
_cell.angle_beta   90.00
_cell.angle_gamma   90.00
#
_symmetry.space_group_name_H-M   'P 1'
#
loop_
_entity.id
_entity.type
_entity.pdbx_description
1 polymer ?
#
loop_
_entity_poly.entity_id
_entity_poly.type
_entity_poly.pdbx_seq_one_letter_code
_entity_poly.pdbx_strand_id
1 'polypeptide(L)' 'EEGGKIKPKFSEGFHASGHASKKDLRWAIETVDPDTIIPVHTDNPEWFRENFENAVLLKNGQRYP' A
#
# COMPACT_ATOMS: atom_id res chain seq x y z
N GLU A 1 -5.18 -35.88 -15.80
CA GLU A 1 -3.82 -36.33 -15.44
C GLU A 1 -3.06 -36.59 -16.73
N GLU A 2 -1.85 -36.06 -16.85
CA GLU A 2 -0.88 -36.47 -17.87
C GLU A 2 0.48 -36.52 -17.16
N GLY A 3 1.07 -37.71 -17.01
CA GLY A 3 2.48 -37.87 -16.61
C GLY A 3 2.81 -37.80 -15.11
N GLY A 4 1.90 -38.15 -14.19
CA GLY A 4 2.25 -38.41 -12.78
C GLY A 4 2.73 -37.21 -11.95
N LYS A 5 2.64 -35.98 -12.48
CA LYS A 5 2.94 -34.74 -11.74
C LYS A 5 1.64 -34.06 -11.34
N ILE A 6 1.45 -33.83 -10.04
CA ILE A 6 0.36 -33.01 -9.50
C ILE A 6 0.57 -31.58 -10.02
N LYS A 7 -0.33 -31.10 -10.88
CA LYS A 7 -0.32 -29.71 -11.32
C LYS A 7 -0.96 -28.85 -10.22
N PRO A 8 -0.36 -27.71 -9.83
CA PRO A 8 -0.98 -26.81 -8.89
C PRO A 8 -2.33 -26.33 -9.45
N LYS A 9 -3.40 -26.51 -8.66
CA LYS A 9 -4.71 -25.97 -8.97
C LYS A 9 -4.78 -24.56 -8.39
N PHE A 10 -4.67 -23.56 -9.25
CA PHE A 10 -4.88 -22.18 -8.85
C PHE A 10 -6.38 -21.96 -8.62
N SER A 11 -6.75 -21.64 -7.39
CA SER A 11 -8.09 -21.20 -7.03
C SER A 11 -8.08 -19.69 -6.83
N GLU A 12 -9.06 -19.00 -7.42
CA GLU A 12 -9.26 -17.58 -7.20
C GLU A 12 -9.55 -17.28 -5.71
N GLY A 13 -9.19 -16.09 -5.24
CA GLY A 13 -9.42 -15.64 -3.86
C GLY A 13 -8.25 -15.79 -2.89
N PHE A 14 -7.20 -16.52 -3.26
CA PHE A 14 -5.95 -16.61 -2.47
C PHE A 14 -4.85 -15.73 -3.08
N HIS A 15 -5.04 -14.42 -3.02
CA HIS A 15 -4.01 -13.43 -3.38
C HIS A 15 -3.35 -12.90 -2.10
N ALA A 16 -2.06 -13.17 -1.94
CA ALA A 16 -1.25 -12.58 -0.88
C ALA A 16 -0.35 -11.51 -1.50
N SER A 17 -0.69 -10.24 -1.26
CA SER A 17 0.16 -9.10 -1.62
C SER A 17 1.28 -8.96 -0.59
N GLY A 18 2.47 -8.54 -1.05
CA GLY A 18 3.55 -8.13 -0.16
C GLY A 18 3.36 -6.74 0.45
N HIS A 19 2.36 -5.99 -0.01
CA HIS A 19 2.01 -4.65 0.49
C HIS A 19 0.68 -4.65 1.24
N ALA A 20 0.57 -3.77 2.24
CA ALA A 20 -0.65 -3.54 2.98
C ALA A 20 -1.81 -3.12 2.06
N SER A 21 -3.01 -3.62 2.33
CA SER A 21 -4.20 -3.15 1.63
C SER A 21 -4.50 -1.70 1.99
N LYS A 22 -5.33 -1.02 1.20
CA LYS A 22 -5.78 0.36 1.51
C LYS A 22 -6.41 0.48 2.90
N LYS A 23 -7.16 -0.54 3.33
CA LYS A 23 -7.79 -0.59 4.65
C LYS A 23 -6.75 -0.73 5.76
N ASP A 24 -5.80 -1.64 5.58
CA ASP A 24 -4.75 -1.88 6.57
C ASP A 24 -3.78 -0.70 6.65
N LEU A 25 -3.52 -0.01 5.54
CA LEU A 25 -2.73 1.20 5.49
C LEU A 25 -3.40 2.33 6.28
N ARG A 26 -4.71 2.55 6.09
CA ARG A 26 -5.48 3.50 6.89
C ARG A 26 -5.39 3.16 8.38
N TRP A 27 -5.65 1.90 8.72
CA TRP A 27 -5.57 1.42 10.09
C TRP A 27 -4.18 1.67 10.70
N ALA A 28 -3.11 1.39 9.95
CA ALA A 28 -1.74 1.62 10.40
C ALA A 28 -1.47 3.11 10.65
N ILE A 29 -1.89 4.00 9.75
CA ILE A 29 -1.72 5.45 9.91
C ILE A 29 -2.47 5.95 11.14
N GLU A 30 -3.74 5.56 11.29
CA GLU A 30 -4.60 5.97 12.41
C GLU A 30 -4.09 5.39 13.75
N THR A 31 -3.44 4.22 13.73
CA THR A 31 -2.87 3.60 14.93
C THR A 31 -1.55 4.25 15.34
N VAL A 32 -0.71 4.60 14.36
CA VAL A 32 0.58 5.27 14.60
C VAL A 32 0.39 6.72 14.98
N ASP A 33 -0.65 7.38 14.46
CA ASP A 33 -0.96 8.80 14.65
C ASP A 33 0.26 9.72 14.38
N PRO A 34 0.82 9.69 13.16
CA PRO A 34 2.03 10.46 12.86
C PRO A 34 1.72 11.96 12.75
N ASP A 35 2.67 12.82 13.13
CA ASP A 35 2.56 14.27 12.94
C ASP A 35 2.50 14.66 11.45
N THR A 36 3.27 13.95 10.59
CA THR A 36 3.34 14.20 9.14
C THR A 36 3.34 12.88 8.37
N ILE A 37 2.60 12.84 7.25
CA ILE A 37 2.59 11.70 6.32
C ILE A 37 3.23 12.11 4.99
N ILE A 38 4.28 11.39 4.58
CA ILE A 38 4.94 11.60 3.29
C ILE A 38 4.78 10.31 2.47
N PRO A 39 3.79 10.22 1.57
CA PRO A 39 3.60 9.01 0.77
C PRO A 39 4.73 8.89 -0.25
N VAL A 40 5.33 7.71 -0.28
CA VAL A 40 6.36 7.31 -1.26
C VAL A 40 5.99 5.96 -1.85
N HIS A 41 6.59 5.63 -3.00
CA HIS A 41 6.39 4.32 -3.65
C HIS A 41 4.91 3.99 -3.94
N THR A 42 4.16 4.98 -4.41
CA THR A 42 2.75 4.87 -4.83
C THR A 42 2.53 5.71 -6.09
N ASP A 43 1.69 5.20 -7.00
CA ASP A 43 1.25 5.95 -8.20
C ASP A 43 0.03 6.84 -7.92
N ASN A 44 -0.56 6.76 -6.71
CA ASN A 44 -1.68 7.58 -6.28
C ASN A 44 -1.39 8.28 -4.93
N PRO A 45 -0.42 9.21 -4.90
CA PRO A 45 -0.11 9.97 -3.70
C PRO A 45 -1.26 10.90 -3.27
N GLU A 46 -2.07 11.39 -4.20
CA GLU A 46 -3.20 12.28 -3.96
C GLU A 46 -4.22 11.70 -2.97
N TRP A 47 -4.43 10.38 -3.01
CA TRP A 47 -5.29 9.69 -2.05
C TRP A 47 -4.95 10.02 -0.60
N PHE A 48 -3.66 10.20 -0.26
CA PHE A 48 -3.28 10.54 1.11
C PHE A 48 -3.72 11.95 1.50
N ARG A 49 -3.60 12.94 0.61
CA ARG A 49 -4.08 14.31 0.87
C ARG A 49 -5.58 14.40 1.03
N GLU A 50 -6.32 13.59 0.27
CA GLU A 50 -7.78 13.53 0.35
C GLU A 50 -8.28 12.90 1.66
N ASN A 51 -7.44 12.09 2.32
CA ASN A 51 -7.84 11.25 3.44
C ASN A 51 -7.18 11.64 4.77
N PHE A 52 -6.09 12.41 4.73
CA PHE A 52 -5.31 12.83 5.90
C PHE A 52 -4.80 14.27 5.72
N GLU A 53 -5.16 15.15 6.66
CA GLU A 53 -4.86 16.59 6.56
C GLU A 53 -3.37 16.92 6.63
N ASN A 54 -2.61 16.08 7.33
CA ASN A 54 -1.17 16.22 7.52
C ASN A 54 -0.32 15.50 6.45
N ALA A 55 -0.94 15.10 5.33
CA ALA A 55 -0.22 14.51 4.21
C ALA A 55 0.48 15.58 3.35
N VAL A 56 1.78 15.39 3.14
CA VAL A 56 2.65 16.28 2.34
C VAL A 56 3.18 15.53 1.13
N LEU A 57 2.83 16.01 -0.06
CA LEU A 57 3.35 15.46 -1.31
C LEU A 57 4.62 16.17 -1.72
N LEU A 58 5.69 15.39 -1.84
CA LEU A 58 6.99 15.87 -2.28
C LEU A 58 7.28 15.43 -3.71
N LYS A 59 7.99 16.28 -4.44
CA LYS A 59 8.61 15.90 -5.72
C LYS A 59 9.96 15.24 -5.48
N ASN A 60 10.42 14.44 -6.45
CA ASN A 60 11.76 13.86 -6.41
C ASN A 60 12.83 14.95 -6.22
N GLY A 61 13.68 14.76 -5.21
CA GLY A 61 14.74 15.71 -4.85
C GLY A 61 14.28 16.91 -4.00
N GLN A 62 12.99 17.06 -3.73
CA GLN A 62 12.48 18.10 -2.84
C GLN A 62 12.82 17.76 -1.38
N ARG A 63 13.26 18.75 -0.62
CA ARG A 63 13.51 18.62 0.83
C ARG A 63 12.25 19.00 1.60
N TYR A 64 11.98 18.24 2.67
CA TYR A 64 11.00 18.59 3.68
C TYR A 64 11.74 19.14 4.91
N PRO A 65 11.33 20.30 5.45
CA PRO A 65 12.02 20.98 6.55
C PRO A 65 11.95 20.23 7.87
#